data_AF-F8N7V8-F1
#
_entry.id   AF-F8N7V8-F1
#
_cell.length_a   1.000
_cell.length_b   1.000
_cell.length_c   1.000
_cell.angle_alpha   90.00
_cell.angle_beta   90.00
_cell.angle_gamma   90.00
#
_symmetry.space_group_name_H-M   'P 1'
#
loop_
_entity.id
_entity.type
_entity.pdbx_description
1 polymer ?
#
loop_
_entity_poly.entity_id
_entity_poly.type
_entity_poly.pdbx_seq_one_letter_code
_entity_poly.pdbx_strand_id
1 'polypeptide(L)'
;MEFFYNKKTTLTHAAKSFLLLCALLFTSSTIKAQATDVVEPDSSSAELFYVIPDGKTLQVISYEVGLIKEHKNKFGDIASKVGKIADAAGILGSVGVIAGANIGSLNTALGGIKVMSTAGSIADVAEITNSLAGAEGHDFTYDGANAKTILKKDGKDLQIIANLRCTSEEAALAALKVVRFKATKKDRRLRWFQTKAALIGTSKSEEADKAGYLSFGYQNYGDHSTMLTIPASQLEPGEYGIYFLANMFEPNLAIRCYTFSLE
;
A
#
# COMPACT_ATOMS: atom_id res chain seq x y z
N MET A 1 14.60 28.88 -59.18
CA MET A 1 13.35 29.36 -58.53
C MET A 1 12.26 28.46 -59.09
N GLU A 2 11.59 27.59 -58.35
CA GLU A 2 10.92 27.81 -57.08
C GLU A 2 11.03 26.56 -56.18
N PHE A 3 11.66 26.72 -55.03
CA PHE A 3 11.74 25.73 -53.95
C PHE A 3 10.81 26.20 -52.81
N PHE A 4 9.54 26.47 -53.08
CA PHE A 4 8.63 27.04 -52.05
C PHE A 4 7.18 26.58 -52.20
N TYR A 5 6.94 25.26 -52.26
CA TYR A 5 5.56 24.77 -52.14
C TYR A 5 5.44 23.42 -51.44
N ASN A 6 5.97 23.28 -50.21
CA ASN A 6 5.46 22.22 -49.31
C ASN A 6 5.84 22.38 -47.82
N LYS A 7 5.66 23.56 -47.21
CA LYS A 7 5.90 23.73 -45.76
C LYS A 7 4.68 24.13 -44.94
N LYS A 8 3.61 24.67 -45.56
CA LYS A 8 2.40 25.11 -44.83
C LYS A 8 1.42 23.97 -44.52
N THR A 9 1.36 22.94 -45.36
CA THR A 9 0.40 21.82 -45.24
C THR A 9 0.81 20.78 -44.19
N THR A 10 2.11 20.57 -44.00
CA THR A 10 2.66 19.64 -43.00
C THR A 10 2.60 20.21 -41.58
N LEU A 11 2.79 21.52 -41.40
CA LEU A 11 2.72 22.17 -40.10
C LEU A 11 1.31 22.13 -39.49
N THR A 12 0.26 22.17 -40.34
CA THR A 12 -1.14 22.17 -39.89
C THR A 12 -1.62 20.79 -39.45
N HIS A 13 -1.09 19.71 -40.03
CA HIS A 13 -1.38 18.35 -39.56
C HIS A 13 -0.61 18.00 -38.29
N ALA A 14 0.68 18.34 -38.20
CA ALA A 14 1.49 18.10 -37.00
C ALA A 14 0.96 18.88 -35.79
N ALA A 15 0.53 20.14 -35.97
CA ALA A 15 -0.06 20.93 -34.90
C ALA A 15 -1.43 20.38 -34.45
N LYS A 16 -2.27 19.89 -35.36
CA LYS A 16 -3.56 19.25 -35.03
C LYS A 16 -3.38 17.90 -34.33
N SER A 17 -2.40 17.10 -34.75
CA SER A 17 -2.07 15.82 -34.10
C SER A 17 -1.44 16.03 -32.71
N PHE A 18 -0.66 17.09 -32.51
CA PHE A 18 -0.09 17.42 -31.20
C PHE A 18 -1.15 17.98 -30.23
N LEU A 19 -2.10 18.79 -30.71
CA LEU A 19 -3.24 19.26 -29.91
C LEU A 19 -4.22 18.12 -29.53
N LEU A 20 -4.43 17.13 -30.41
CA LEU A 20 -5.21 15.94 -30.07
C LEU A 20 -4.51 15.05 -29.03
N LEU A 21 -3.17 14.93 -29.09
CA LEU A 21 -2.40 14.15 -28.12
C LEU A 21 -2.39 14.80 -26.73
N CYS A 22 -2.34 16.14 -26.67
CA CYS A 22 -2.49 16.89 -25.41
C CYS A 22 -3.91 16.83 -24.85
N ALA A 23 -4.95 16.75 -25.69
CA ALA A 23 -6.33 16.61 -25.23
C ALA A 23 -6.65 15.21 -24.64
N LEU A 24 -5.89 14.18 -25.02
CA LEU A 24 -5.99 12.84 -24.42
C LEU A 24 -5.29 12.71 -23.05
N LEU A 25 -4.39 13.63 -22.70
CA LEU A 25 -3.65 13.62 -21.44
C LEU A 25 -4.33 14.39 -20.30
N PHE A 26 -5.48 15.03 -20.55
CA PHE A 26 -6.24 15.79 -19.54
C PHE A 26 -7.61 15.19 -19.20
N THR A 27 -7.86 13.93 -19.56
CA THR A 27 -8.90 13.16 -18.86
C THR A 27 -8.31 12.58 -17.57
N SER A 28 -7.82 13.47 -16.69
CA SER A 28 -7.85 13.17 -15.26
C SER A 28 -9.33 13.00 -14.93
N SER A 29 -9.77 11.75 -15.01
CA SER A 29 -11.05 11.27 -14.56
C SER A 29 -11.20 11.73 -13.11
N THR A 30 -11.86 12.88 -12.94
CA THR A 30 -12.69 13.11 -11.77
C THR A 30 -13.86 12.13 -11.89
N ILE A 31 -13.55 10.83 -11.74
CA ILE A 31 -14.53 9.87 -11.29
C ILE A 31 -14.94 10.45 -9.95
N LYS A 32 -16.08 11.14 -9.94
CA LYS A 32 -16.85 11.27 -8.71
C LYS A 32 -17.03 9.84 -8.27
N ALA A 33 -16.25 9.42 -7.27
CA ALA A 33 -16.49 8.18 -6.57
C ALA A 33 -17.99 8.15 -6.30
N GLN A 34 -18.66 7.06 -6.70
CA GLN A 34 -20.08 6.90 -6.44
C GLN A 34 -20.31 7.29 -4.98
N ALA A 35 -21.20 8.26 -4.74
CA ALA A 35 -21.49 8.72 -3.40
C ALA A 35 -22.05 7.53 -2.64
N THR A 36 -21.20 6.92 -1.81
CA THR A 36 -21.53 5.73 -1.05
C THR A 36 -22.36 6.17 0.15
N ASP A 37 -23.64 5.79 0.18
CA ASP A 37 -24.64 6.14 1.21
C ASP A 37 -24.43 5.37 2.54
N VAL A 38 -23.19 4.93 2.77
CA VAL A 38 -22.79 4.21 3.97
C VAL A 38 -22.49 5.23 5.06
N VAL A 39 -22.91 4.94 6.29
CA VAL A 39 -22.65 5.82 7.43
C VAL A 39 -21.17 5.74 7.78
N GLU A 40 -20.56 6.89 8.03
CA GLU A 40 -19.18 6.97 8.52
C GLU A 40 -19.01 6.18 9.84
N PRO A 41 -17.96 5.35 9.99
CA PRO A 41 -17.69 4.65 11.24
C PRO A 41 -17.60 5.62 12.42
N ASP A 42 -18.07 5.22 13.60
CA ASP A 42 -17.92 6.05 14.80
C ASP A 42 -16.44 6.38 15.04
N SER A 43 -16.15 7.65 15.24
CA SER A 43 -14.80 8.12 15.53
C SER A 43 -14.14 7.39 16.68
N SER A 44 -14.91 6.86 17.65
CA SER A 44 -14.52 6.11 18.86
C SER A 44 -14.28 4.61 18.65
N SER A 45 -14.52 4.09 17.44
CA SER A 45 -14.42 2.67 17.16
C SER A 45 -13.02 2.10 17.39
N ALA A 46 -12.97 0.85 17.87
CA ALA A 46 -11.73 0.10 17.99
C ALA A 46 -11.13 -0.33 16.65
N GLU A 47 -11.96 -0.40 15.61
CA GLU A 47 -11.54 -0.88 14.29
C GLU A 47 -11.10 0.29 13.41
N LEU A 48 -9.95 0.11 12.76
CA LEU A 48 -9.34 1.18 11.96
C LEU A 48 -9.74 1.12 10.49
N PHE A 49 -9.94 -0.07 9.93
CA PHE A 49 -10.21 -0.24 8.50
C PHE A 49 -11.48 -1.02 8.25
N TYR A 50 -12.28 -0.50 7.33
CA TYR A 50 -13.53 -1.07 6.88
C TYR A 50 -13.56 -1.14 5.37
N VAL A 51 -14.17 -2.16 4.83
CA VAL A 51 -14.41 -2.29 3.39
C VAL A 51 -15.90 -2.23 3.09
N ILE A 52 -16.23 -1.77 1.89
CA ILE A 52 -17.59 -1.65 1.40
C ILE A 52 -17.76 -2.61 0.21
N PRO A 53 -17.95 -3.92 0.46
CA PRO A 53 -17.90 -4.94 -0.59
C PRO A 53 -19.09 -4.89 -1.57
N ASP A 54 -20.23 -4.33 -1.16
CA ASP A 54 -21.47 -4.29 -1.94
C ASP A 54 -21.99 -2.85 -2.19
N GLY A 55 -21.19 -1.85 -1.81
CA GLY A 55 -21.57 -0.43 -1.84
C GLY A 55 -22.55 -0.01 -0.73
N LYS A 56 -22.92 -0.90 0.21
CA LYS A 56 -24.01 -0.66 1.16
C LYS A 56 -23.68 -0.98 2.61
N THR A 57 -22.76 -1.90 2.87
CA THR A 57 -22.45 -2.37 4.23
C THR A 57 -20.99 -2.20 4.57
N LEU A 58 -20.71 -1.83 5.82
CA LEU A 58 -19.36 -1.85 6.36
C LEU A 58 -19.01 -3.25 6.83
N GLN A 59 -17.89 -3.77 6.34
CA GLN A 59 -17.26 -4.96 6.87
C GLN A 59 -15.90 -4.57 7.47
N VAL A 60 -15.62 -5.01 8.68
CA VAL A 60 -14.32 -4.78 9.34
C VAL A 60 -13.23 -5.58 8.64
N ILE A 61 -12.09 -4.94 8.39
CA ILE A 61 -10.86 -5.62 8.00
C ILE A 61 -10.07 -5.90 9.28
N SER A 62 -9.98 -7.17 9.67
CA SER A 62 -9.19 -7.56 10.85
C SER A 62 -7.71 -7.38 10.59
N TYR A 63 -6.95 -7.06 11.65
CA TYR A 63 -5.50 -7.08 11.56
C TYR A 63 -4.92 -8.46 11.94
N GLU A 64 -3.74 -8.71 11.41
CA GLU A 64 -2.87 -9.81 11.77
C GLU A 64 -1.50 -9.26 12.18
N VAL A 65 -0.81 -10.01 13.02
CA VAL A 65 0.54 -9.69 13.48
C VAL A 65 1.51 -10.65 12.80
N GLY A 66 2.37 -10.09 11.95
CA GLY A 66 3.41 -10.79 11.23
C GLY A 66 4.79 -10.60 11.86
N LEU A 67 5.78 -11.23 11.24
CA LEU A 67 7.19 -11.17 11.65
C LEU A 67 8.05 -10.68 10.50
N ILE A 68 9.12 -9.95 10.84
CA ILE A 68 10.20 -9.64 9.91
C ILE A 68 11.06 -10.90 9.72
N LYS A 69 11.25 -11.34 8.48
CA LYS A 69 12.10 -12.48 8.12
C LYS A 69 13.04 -12.10 6.98
N GLU A 70 14.15 -12.82 6.84
CA GLU A 70 15.03 -12.69 5.68
C GLU A 70 14.27 -12.90 4.37
N HIS A 71 14.56 -12.07 3.36
CA HIS A 71 13.88 -12.16 2.08
C HIS A 71 14.24 -13.44 1.34
N LYS A 72 13.23 -14.21 0.93
CA LYS A 72 13.48 -15.44 0.15
C LYS A 72 13.66 -15.12 -1.33
N ASN A 73 14.91 -14.97 -1.76
CA ASN A 73 15.26 -15.01 -3.18
C ASN A 73 15.17 -16.46 -3.68
N LYS A 74 14.43 -16.70 -4.79
CA LYS A 74 14.28 -18.04 -5.41
C LYS A 74 15.60 -18.71 -5.84
N PHE A 75 16.73 -18.02 -5.80
CA PHE A 75 18.07 -18.56 -6.08
C PHE A 75 18.84 -19.06 -4.84
N GLY A 76 18.37 -18.78 -3.62
CA GLY A 76 18.98 -19.30 -2.39
C GLY A 76 18.56 -20.73 -2.03
N ASP A 77 17.44 -21.21 -2.56
CA ASP A 77 16.90 -22.55 -2.28
C ASP A 77 17.75 -23.70 -2.87
N ILE A 78 18.67 -23.40 -3.79
CA ILE A 78 19.62 -24.38 -4.35
C ILE A 78 20.92 -24.42 -3.51
N ALA A 79 21.27 -23.34 -2.80
CA ALA A 79 22.43 -23.31 -1.91
C ALA A 79 22.15 -23.91 -0.53
N SER A 80 20.92 -23.81 -0.03
CA SER A 80 20.52 -24.30 1.30
C SER A 80 20.29 -25.82 1.38
N LYS A 81 20.23 -26.52 0.23
CA LYS A 81 20.02 -27.98 0.18
C LYS A 81 21.30 -28.83 0.17
N VAL A 82 22.49 -28.22 0.09
CA VAL A 82 23.77 -28.96 0.01
C VAL A 82 24.64 -28.80 1.27
N GLY A 83 24.24 -27.95 2.23
CA GLY A 83 25.05 -27.65 3.41
C GLY A 83 24.36 -27.96 4.73
N LYS A 84 24.42 -29.24 5.14
CA LYS A 84 24.38 -29.73 6.53
C LYS A 84 23.14 -29.45 7.41
N ILE A 85 22.60 -30.56 7.89
CA ILE A 85 21.81 -30.69 9.12
C ILE A 85 22.67 -30.16 10.30
N ALA A 86 22.15 -29.22 11.08
CA ALA A 86 22.55 -28.94 12.45
C ALA A 86 21.38 -28.30 13.20
N ASP A 87 21.37 -28.55 14.50
CA ASP A 87 20.25 -28.57 15.43
C ASP A 87 19.37 -27.32 15.59
N ALA A 88 18.22 -27.61 16.17
CA ALA A 88 17.25 -26.68 16.72
C ALA A 88 17.84 -25.72 17.78
N ALA A 89 17.10 -24.62 17.95
CA ALA A 89 17.24 -23.58 18.98
C ALA A 89 18.40 -22.58 18.82
N GLY A 90 18.05 -21.29 18.87
CA GLY A 90 18.91 -20.16 18.52
C GLY A 90 18.69 -19.83 17.05
N ILE A 91 18.14 -18.67 16.68
CA ILE A 91 18.78 -17.37 16.83
C ILE A 91 17.66 -16.31 16.73
N LEU A 92 17.27 -15.74 17.88
CA LEU A 92 16.73 -14.38 17.98
C LEU A 92 17.91 -13.36 18.09
N GLY A 93 19.03 -13.67 17.44
CA GLY A 93 20.36 -13.12 17.78
C GLY A 93 21.08 -12.40 16.64
N SER A 94 20.41 -12.00 15.57
CA SER A 94 20.97 -11.03 14.62
C SER A 94 20.17 -9.74 14.67
N VAL A 95 20.24 -9.07 15.83
CA VAL A 95 20.08 -7.62 15.89
C VAL A 95 21.31 -7.03 15.20
N GLY A 96 21.28 -7.03 13.87
CA GLY A 96 22.02 -6.05 13.10
C GLY A 96 21.28 -4.74 13.30
N VAL A 97 21.91 -3.76 13.95
CA VAL A 97 21.43 -2.38 13.91
C VAL A 97 21.52 -1.95 12.45
N ILE A 98 20.42 -2.07 11.72
CA ILE A 98 20.35 -1.62 10.34
C ILE A 98 19.97 -0.14 10.39
N ALA A 99 21.01 0.69 10.42
CA ALA A 99 20.88 2.13 10.26
C ALA A 99 20.62 2.43 8.77
N GLY A 100 19.40 2.88 8.46
CA GLY A 100 19.04 3.38 7.13
C GLY A 100 18.64 4.86 7.21
N ALA A 101 19.41 5.70 6.52
CA ALA A 101 19.18 7.14 6.40
C ALA A 101 18.39 7.45 5.13
N ASN A 102 17.16 7.95 5.30
CA ASN A 102 16.46 8.96 4.48
C ASN A 102 14.96 8.97 4.86
N ILE A 103 14.59 9.55 6.01
CA ILE A 103 13.20 9.50 6.53
C ILE A 103 12.77 10.88 7.06
N GLY A 104 13.00 11.91 6.25
CA GLY A 104 12.47 13.26 6.56
C GLY A 104 10.96 13.39 6.34
N SER A 105 10.34 12.53 5.51
CA SER A 105 8.94 12.70 5.10
C SER A 105 7.92 12.05 6.04
N LEU A 106 8.26 10.98 6.77
CA LEU A 106 7.30 10.27 7.61
C LEU A 106 6.85 11.12 8.80
N ASN A 107 7.79 11.83 9.46
CA ASN A 107 7.49 12.69 10.60
C ASN A 107 6.51 13.81 10.23
N THR A 108 6.73 14.45 9.07
CA THR A 108 5.87 15.52 8.56
C THR A 108 4.51 14.98 8.13
N ALA A 109 4.48 13.81 7.49
CA ALA A 109 3.24 13.18 7.05
C ALA A 109 2.34 12.73 8.21
N LEU A 110 2.92 12.13 9.26
CA LEU A 110 2.18 11.76 10.46
C LEU A 110 1.62 13.00 11.18
N GLY A 111 2.32 14.13 11.14
CA GLY A 111 1.78 15.42 11.61
C GLY A 111 0.55 15.91 10.83
N GLY A 112 0.33 15.41 9.61
CA GLY A 112 -0.86 15.65 8.79
C GLY A 112 -1.99 14.62 8.99
N ILE A 113 -1.89 13.73 9.97
CA ILE A 113 -2.93 12.73 10.27
C ILE A 113 -3.56 13.05 11.61
N LYS A 114 -4.89 13.09 11.63
CA LYS A 114 -5.67 13.17 12.87
C LYS A 114 -6.28 11.80 13.17
N VAL A 115 -5.79 11.17 14.22
CA VAL A 115 -6.39 9.94 14.80
C VAL A 115 -7.41 10.39 15.84
N MET A 116 -8.69 10.03 15.64
CA MET A 116 -9.80 10.58 16.42
C MET A 116 -10.24 9.65 17.57
N SER A 117 -9.77 8.41 17.64
CA SER A 117 -9.90 7.58 18.85
C SER A 117 -8.88 6.46 19.02
N THR A 118 -8.95 5.86 20.20
CA THR A 118 -7.87 5.29 21.00
C THR A 118 -7.37 3.90 20.57
N ALA A 119 -7.65 3.41 19.35
CA ALA A 119 -7.30 2.03 19.00
C ALA A 119 -5.99 1.85 18.21
N GLY A 120 -5.40 2.95 17.74
CA GLY A 120 -4.02 2.97 17.27
C GLY A 120 -3.24 3.98 18.10
N SER A 121 -2.56 3.54 19.16
CA SER A 121 -1.54 4.39 19.75
C SER A 121 -0.54 4.71 18.64
N ILE A 122 -0.29 5.99 18.39
CA ILE A 122 0.85 6.41 17.58
C ILE A 122 2.07 5.97 18.40
N ALA A 123 2.75 4.92 17.96
CA ALA A 123 3.99 4.50 18.61
C ALA A 123 5.04 5.61 18.46
N ASP A 124 6.09 5.59 19.28
CA ASP A 124 7.13 6.60 19.22
C ASP A 124 7.68 6.71 17.80
N VAL A 125 7.47 7.88 17.18
CA VAL A 125 7.72 8.11 15.75
C VAL A 125 9.20 7.88 15.39
N ALA A 126 10.10 8.12 16.34
CA ALA A 126 11.52 7.81 16.19
C ALA A 126 11.81 6.29 16.13
N GLU A 127 11.09 5.49 16.93
CA GLU A 127 11.22 4.03 16.94
C GLU A 127 10.65 3.41 15.65
N ILE A 128 9.51 3.93 15.18
CA ILE A 128 8.90 3.55 13.89
C ILE A 128 9.90 3.80 12.75
N THR A 129 10.48 4.99 12.72
CA THR A 129 11.44 5.42 11.69
C THR A 129 12.65 4.49 11.61
N ASN A 130 13.30 4.23 12.76
CA ASN A 130 14.47 3.35 12.81
C ASN A 130 14.13 1.91 12.42
N SER A 131 12.98 1.40 12.87
CA SER A 131 12.56 0.02 12.60
C SER A 131 12.16 -0.18 11.13
N LEU A 132 11.51 0.80 10.50
CA LEU A 132 11.23 0.77 9.06
C LEU A 132 12.51 0.76 8.22
N ALA A 133 13.54 1.49 8.67
CA ALA A 133 14.84 1.55 7.99
C ALA A 133 15.52 0.19 8.04
N GLY A 134 15.46 -0.43 9.22
CA GLY A 134 16.03 -1.75 9.41
C GLY A 134 15.29 -2.88 8.71
N ALA A 135 14.01 -2.67 8.39
CA ALA A 135 13.22 -3.64 7.67
C ALA A 135 13.42 -3.63 6.15
N GLU A 136 14.10 -2.62 5.57
CA GLU A 136 14.20 -2.51 4.11
C GLU A 136 14.86 -3.75 3.50
N GLY A 137 14.18 -4.31 2.50
CA GLY A 137 14.64 -5.51 1.80
C GLY A 137 14.30 -6.83 2.48
N HIS A 138 13.83 -6.83 3.73
CA HIS A 138 13.32 -8.02 4.43
C HIS A 138 11.86 -8.34 4.03
N ASP A 139 11.40 -9.55 4.35
CA ASP A 139 10.02 -9.97 4.14
C ASP A 139 9.19 -9.78 5.42
N PHE A 140 8.11 -9.02 5.33
CA PHE A 140 7.02 -9.08 6.30
C PHE A 140 6.20 -10.33 6.01
N THR A 141 6.16 -11.24 6.99
CA THR A 141 5.58 -12.57 6.84
C THR A 141 4.43 -12.80 7.80
N TYR A 142 3.30 -13.24 7.26
CA TYR A 142 2.09 -13.61 8.00
C TYR A 142 1.83 -15.09 7.80
N ASP A 143 1.43 -15.78 8.86
CA ASP A 143 1.16 -17.20 8.80
C ASP A 143 -0.18 -17.48 8.10
N GLY A 144 -0.27 -18.65 7.48
CA GLY A 144 -1.47 -19.09 6.76
C GLY A 144 -1.53 -18.58 5.31
N ALA A 145 -2.29 -19.30 4.50
CA ALA A 145 -2.45 -19.02 3.08
C ALA A 145 -3.43 -17.86 2.81
N ASN A 146 -4.42 -17.67 3.69
CA ASN A 146 -5.53 -16.74 3.50
C ASN A 146 -5.72 -15.85 4.73
N ALA A 147 -6.16 -14.62 4.52
CA ALA A 147 -6.65 -13.74 5.57
C ALA A 147 -8.02 -14.21 6.10
N LYS A 148 -8.39 -13.70 7.28
CA LYS A 148 -9.69 -13.99 7.89
C LYS A 148 -10.84 -13.26 7.19
N THR A 149 -10.61 -12.02 6.77
CA THR A 149 -11.58 -11.23 6.03
C THR A 149 -11.56 -11.67 4.57
N ILE A 150 -12.67 -12.24 4.08
CA ILE A 150 -12.81 -12.69 2.68
C ILE A 150 -13.79 -11.77 1.97
N LEU A 151 -13.38 -11.27 0.80
CA LEU A 151 -14.16 -10.41 -0.07
C LEU A 151 -14.34 -11.08 -1.42
N LYS A 152 -15.51 -10.89 -2.03
CA LYS A 152 -15.77 -11.37 -3.38
C LYS A 152 -15.24 -10.37 -4.41
N LYS A 153 -14.56 -10.88 -5.42
CA LYS A 153 -14.19 -10.09 -6.60
C LYS A 153 -15.44 -9.89 -7.47
N ASP A 154 -15.79 -8.64 -7.71
CA ASP A 154 -16.95 -8.27 -8.54
C ASP A 154 -16.59 -7.42 -9.76
N GLY A 155 -15.28 -7.19 -9.98
CA GLY A 155 -14.78 -6.38 -11.10
C GLY A 155 -14.93 -4.87 -10.90
N LYS A 156 -15.30 -4.40 -9.70
CA LYS A 156 -15.39 -2.99 -9.35
C LYS A 156 -14.18 -2.54 -8.54
N ASP A 157 -14.06 -1.21 -8.39
CA ASP A 157 -13.09 -0.61 -7.50
C ASP A 157 -13.41 -0.99 -6.05
N LEU A 158 -12.38 -1.29 -5.27
CA LEU A 158 -12.55 -1.59 -3.85
C LEU A 158 -12.47 -0.29 -3.05
N GLN A 159 -13.54 0.00 -2.32
CA GLN A 159 -13.63 1.14 -1.42
C GLN A 159 -13.34 0.69 0.02
N ILE A 160 -12.35 1.34 0.64
CA ILE A 160 -11.94 1.10 2.01
C ILE A 160 -12.02 2.40 2.79
N ILE A 161 -12.71 2.40 3.92
CA ILE A 161 -12.71 3.51 4.88
C ILE A 161 -11.65 3.23 5.94
N ALA A 162 -10.70 4.16 6.06
CA ALA A 162 -9.81 4.26 7.21
C ALA A 162 -10.43 5.25 8.21
N ASN A 163 -10.66 4.80 9.45
CA ASN A 163 -11.16 5.60 10.56
C ASN A 163 -10.06 6.51 11.15
N LEU A 164 -9.46 7.29 10.27
CA LEU A 164 -8.44 8.29 10.53
C LEU A 164 -8.53 9.35 9.43
N ARG A 165 -8.19 10.60 9.76
CA ARG A 165 -8.23 11.70 8.80
C ARG A 165 -6.83 12.05 8.34
N CYS A 166 -6.51 11.76 7.09
CA CYS A 166 -5.39 12.40 6.41
C CYS A 166 -5.82 13.80 5.95
N THR A 167 -4.91 14.77 5.94
CA THR A 167 -5.21 16.14 5.48
C THR A 167 -5.06 16.30 3.97
N SER A 168 -4.33 15.41 3.31
CA SER A 168 -4.07 15.41 1.87
C SER A 168 -3.79 14.01 1.33
N GLU A 169 -3.82 13.87 0.00
CA GLU A 169 -3.37 12.65 -0.69
C GLU A 169 -1.91 12.32 -0.35
N GLU A 170 -1.04 13.33 -0.29
CA GLU A 170 0.36 13.17 0.11
C GLU A 170 0.48 12.57 1.53
N ALA A 171 -0.32 13.07 2.48
CA ALA A 171 -0.33 12.53 3.84
C ALA A 171 -0.81 11.06 3.85
N ALA A 172 -1.83 10.73 3.03
CA ALA A 172 -2.31 9.36 2.90
C ALA A 172 -1.26 8.43 2.27
N LEU A 173 -0.63 8.80 1.16
CA LEU A 173 0.41 8.00 0.48
C LEU A 173 1.67 7.83 1.34
N ALA A 174 1.99 8.82 2.17
CA ALA A 174 3.11 8.74 3.08
C ALA A 174 2.84 7.78 4.25
N ALA A 175 1.62 7.78 4.79
CA ALA A 175 1.29 7.04 6.00
C ALA A 175 0.64 5.66 5.79
N LEU A 176 0.06 5.43 4.62
CA LEU A 176 -0.63 4.19 4.27
C LEU A 176 0.08 3.48 3.12
N LYS A 177 0.16 2.15 3.22
CA LYS A 177 0.58 1.29 2.10
C LYS A 177 -0.49 0.24 1.87
N VAL A 178 -0.99 0.18 0.64
CA VAL A 178 -1.86 -0.92 0.19
C VAL A 178 -0.99 -1.89 -0.60
N VAL A 179 -1.09 -3.17 -0.28
CA VAL A 179 -0.24 -4.20 -0.87
C VAL A 179 -1.00 -5.47 -1.24
N ARG A 180 -0.43 -6.21 -2.18
CA ARG A 180 -0.73 -7.60 -2.50
C ARG A 180 0.43 -8.48 -2.04
N PHE A 181 0.13 -9.49 -1.25
CA PHE A 181 1.11 -10.46 -0.78
C PHE A 181 1.44 -11.50 -1.84
N LYS A 182 2.68 -11.99 -1.78
CA LYS A 182 3.03 -13.29 -2.36
C LYS A 182 2.59 -14.38 -1.39
N ALA A 183 1.51 -15.06 -1.72
CA ALA A 183 0.95 -16.14 -0.91
C ALA A 183 1.55 -17.50 -1.28
N THR A 184 1.71 -18.35 -0.27
CA THR A 184 2.00 -19.78 -0.39
C THR A 184 1.00 -20.56 0.47
N LYS A 185 1.05 -21.89 0.43
CA LYS A 185 0.20 -22.73 1.32
C LYS A 185 0.49 -22.52 2.81
N LYS A 186 1.64 -21.92 3.16
CA LYS A 186 2.11 -21.80 4.56
C LYS A 186 2.06 -20.37 5.08
N ASP A 187 2.31 -19.41 4.21
CA ASP A 187 2.49 -18.01 4.59
C ASP A 187 2.20 -17.03 3.45
N ARG A 188 2.01 -15.78 3.83
CA ARG A 188 1.86 -14.62 2.96
C ARG A 188 3.01 -13.66 3.23
N ARG A 189 3.66 -13.15 2.16
CA ARG A 189 4.86 -12.32 2.29
C ARG A 189 4.82 -11.07 1.43
N LEU A 190 5.33 -9.99 2.00
CA LEU A 190 5.62 -8.75 1.30
C LEU A 190 7.09 -8.40 1.53
N ARG A 191 7.83 -8.13 0.45
CA ARG A 191 9.15 -7.53 0.58
C ARG A 191 9.00 -6.05 0.93
N TRP A 192 9.54 -5.66 2.07
CA TRP A 192 9.43 -4.29 2.56
C TRP A 192 10.35 -3.33 1.80
N PHE A 193 9.82 -2.19 1.41
CA PHE A 193 10.56 -1.07 0.82
C PHE A 193 10.04 0.24 1.40
N GLN A 194 10.92 1.02 2.02
CA GLN A 194 10.50 2.22 2.78
C GLN A 194 9.84 3.31 1.93
N THR A 195 10.22 3.42 0.66
CA THR A 195 9.92 4.63 -0.14
C THR A 195 8.83 4.44 -1.19
N LYS A 196 8.28 3.23 -1.37
CA LYS A 196 7.61 2.89 -2.64
C LYS A 196 6.16 3.32 -2.83
N ALA A 197 5.34 3.56 -1.80
CA ALA A 197 3.98 4.05 -2.08
C ALA A 197 3.95 5.51 -2.53
N ALA A 198 4.99 6.30 -2.26
CA ALA A 198 5.17 7.62 -2.89
C ALA A 198 5.69 7.52 -4.34
N LEU A 199 6.02 6.31 -4.82
CA LEU A 199 6.55 6.09 -6.17
C LEU A 199 5.48 5.71 -7.19
N ILE A 200 4.23 5.54 -6.76
CA ILE A 200 3.08 5.39 -7.64
C ILE A 200 2.96 6.66 -8.49
N GLY A 201 3.01 6.50 -9.82
CA GLY A 201 3.04 7.62 -10.76
C GLY A 201 4.44 8.21 -11.01
N THR A 202 5.50 7.59 -10.48
CA THR A 202 6.91 7.97 -10.75
C THR A 202 7.61 6.94 -11.63
N SER A 203 8.87 7.21 -12.01
CA SER A 203 9.70 6.28 -12.79
C SER A 203 9.98 4.92 -12.11
N LYS A 204 9.62 4.76 -10.83
CA LYS A 204 9.79 3.51 -10.06
C LYS A 204 8.48 2.75 -9.80
N SER A 205 7.37 3.17 -10.43
CA SER A 205 6.06 2.51 -10.28
C SER A 205 6.12 1.01 -10.60
N GLU A 206 6.80 0.63 -11.69
CA GLU A 206 6.90 -0.78 -12.09
C GLU A 206 7.61 -1.67 -11.05
N GLU A 207 8.59 -1.12 -10.34
CA GLU A 207 9.30 -1.85 -9.28
C GLU A 207 8.45 -1.99 -8.01
N ALA A 208 7.60 -0.99 -7.72
CA ALA A 208 6.63 -1.04 -6.64
C ALA A 208 5.53 -2.07 -6.94
N ASP A 209 5.00 -2.07 -8.17
CA ASP A 209 3.98 -3.00 -8.62
C ASP A 209 4.49 -4.46 -8.57
N LYS A 210 5.70 -4.73 -9.06
CA LYS A 210 6.34 -6.07 -8.99
C LYS A 210 6.60 -6.53 -7.56
N ALA A 211 6.79 -5.59 -6.65
CA ALA A 211 6.95 -5.87 -5.22
C ALA A 211 5.61 -6.11 -4.51
N GLY A 212 4.49 -5.82 -5.17
CA GLY A 212 3.14 -5.99 -4.65
C GLY A 212 2.56 -4.72 -4.02
N TYR A 213 3.11 -3.53 -4.28
CA TYR A 213 2.49 -2.28 -3.82
C TYR A 213 1.41 -1.85 -4.81
N LEU A 214 0.29 -1.35 -4.30
CA LEU A 214 -0.88 -0.98 -5.10
C LEU A 214 -1.11 0.51 -5.02
N SER A 215 -1.49 1.09 -6.16
CA SER A 215 -1.96 2.47 -6.24
C SER A 215 -3.37 2.56 -5.69
N PHE A 216 -3.65 3.62 -4.94
CA PHE A 216 -5.00 3.93 -4.45
C PHE A 216 -5.31 5.41 -4.62
N GLY A 217 -6.57 5.71 -4.92
CA GLY A 217 -7.10 7.06 -4.85
C GLY A 217 -7.44 7.46 -3.42
N TYR A 218 -7.42 8.76 -3.16
CA TYR A 218 -7.67 9.35 -1.86
C TYR A 218 -8.88 10.29 -1.90
N GLN A 219 -9.70 10.25 -0.86
CA GLN A 219 -10.75 11.24 -0.61
C GLN A 219 -11.06 11.33 0.89
N ASN A 220 -11.41 12.53 1.35
CA ASN A 220 -12.03 12.68 2.67
C ASN A 220 -13.38 11.96 2.67
N TYR A 221 -13.71 11.31 3.79
CA TYR A 221 -14.98 10.65 3.96
C TYR A 221 -15.60 11.08 5.27
N GLY A 222 -16.75 11.76 5.20
CA GLY A 222 -17.38 12.38 6.35
C GLY A 222 -16.45 13.35 7.10
N ASP A 223 -16.55 13.35 8.42
CA ASP A 223 -15.92 14.32 9.31
C ASP A 223 -14.50 13.91 9.72
N HIS A 224 -14.22 12.61 9.86
CA HIS A 224 -12.99 12.11 10.48
C HIS A 224 -12.33 10.93 9.79
N SER A 225 -12.88 10.46 8.68
CA SER A 225 -12.38 9.30 7.96
C SER A 225 -11.76 9.66 6.61
N THR A 226 -10.99 8.71 6.10
CA THR A 226 -10.38 8.75 4.78
C THR A 226 -10.90 7.57 3.98
N MET A 227 -11.34 7.80 2.76
CA MET A 227 -11.68 6.73 1.82
C MET A 227 -10.52 6.49 0.87
N LEU A 228 -10.10 5.23 0.79
CA LEU A 228 -9.13 4.70 -0.15
C LEU A 228 -9.88 3.97 -1.26
N THR A 229 -9.57 4.28 -2.51
CA THR A 229 -10.15 3.61 -3.68
C THR A 229 -9.08 2.83 -4.40
N ILE A 230 -9.14 1.50 -4.39
CA ILE A 230 -8.24 0.64 -5.17
C ILE A 230 -8.90 0.32 -6.51
N PRO A 231 -8.31 0.74 -7.64
CA PRO A 231 -8.86 0.46 -8.97
C PRO A 231 -9.07 -1.03 -9.25
N ALA A 232 -10.20 -1.38 -9.86
CA ALA A 232 -10.56 -2.74 -10.25
C ALA A 232 -9.46 -3.44 -11.09
N SER A 233 -8.76 -2.67 -11.91
CA SER A 233 -7.67 -3.14 -12.79
C SER A 233 -6.43 -3.65 -12.03
N GLN A 234 -6.29 -3.31 -10.75
CA GLN A 234 -5.21 -3.78 -9.88
C GLN A 234 -5.65 -4.92 -8.94
N LEU A 235 -6.94 -5.22 -8.91
CA LEU A 235 -7.52 -6.24 -8.05
C LEU A 235 -7.58 -7.56 -8.81
N GLU A 236 -6.77 -8.51 -8.39
CA GLU A 236 -6.76 -9.88 -8.89
C GLU A 236 -7.04 -10.81 -7.71
N PRO A 237 -7.54 -12.04 -7.93
CA PRO A 237 -7.71 -12.98 -6.82
C PRO A 237 -6.40 -13.18 -6.04
N GLY A 238 -6.49 -13.16 -4.71
CA GLY A 238 -5.35 -13.35 -3.82
C GLY A 238 -5.39 -12.54 -2.54
N GLU A 239 -4.21 -12.35 -1.96
CA GLU A 239 -4.04 -11.87 -0.59
C GLU A 239 -3.57 -10.43 -0.54
N TYR A 240 -4.22 -9.61 0.28
CA TYR A 240 -4.01 -8.17 0.35
C TYR A 240 -3.83 -7.70 1.78
N GLY A 241 -3.17 -6.54 1.92
CA GLY A 241 -2.87 -5.93 3.20
C GLY A 241 -2.84 -4.42 3.14
N ILE A 242 -3.19 -3.79 4.27
CA ILE A 242 -3.06 -2.35 4.48
C ILE A 242 -2.16 -2.13 5.69
N TYR A 243 -1.09 -1.39 5.49
CA TYR A 243 -0.23 -0.92 6.57
C TYR A 243 -0.59 0.52 6.90
N PHE A 244 -0.80 0.78 8.19
CA PHE A 244 -0.76 2.12 8.73
C PHE A 244 0.55 2.29 9.50
N LEU A 245 1.44 3.13 8.99
CA LEU A 245 2.83 3.19 9.47
C LEU A 245 2.94 3.63 10.93
N ALA A 246 1.98 4.42 11.44
CA ALA A 246 2.01 4.91 12.81
C ALA A 246 1.76 3.82 13.88
N ASN A 247 1.14 2.70 13.50
CA ASN A 247 0.80 1.61 14.43
C ASN A 247 1.28 0.23 13.94
N MET A 248 2.10 0.19 12.89
CA MET A 248 2.52 -1.07 12.29
C MET A 248 3.47 -1.87 13.17
N PHE A 249 4.22 -1.23 14.07
CA PHE A 249 5.09 -1.94 15.00
C PHE A 249 4.37 -2.20 16.30
N GLU A 250 4.31 -3.47 16.66
CA GLU A 250 3.94 -3.94 17.98
C GLU A 250 5.19 -4.30 18.77
N PRO A 251 5.08 -4.51 20.10
CA PRO A 251 6.20 -4.98 20.91
C PRO A 251 6.90 -6.20 20.28
N ASN A 252 8.22 -6.28 20.45
CA ASN A 252 9.08 -7.33 19.85
C ASN A 252 9.19 -7.30 18.32
N LEU A 253 9.09 -6.11 17.69
CA LEU A 253 9.24 -5.92 16.23
C LEU A 253 8.21 -6.70 15.41
N ALA A 254 7.08 -7.03 16.02
CA ALA A 254 5.98 -7.68 15.31
C ALA A 254 5.25 -6.65 14.44
N ILE A 255 4.75 -7.09 13.29
CA ILE A 255 4.23 -6.20 12.25
C ILE A 255 2.72 -6.34 12.13
N ARG A 256 1.99 -5.31 12.51
CA ARG A 256 0.55 -5.20 12.29
C ARG A 256 0.24 -4.88 10.83
N CYS A 257 -0.70 -5.64 10.25
CA CYS A 257 -1.28 -5.35 8.96
C CYS A 257 -2.76 -5.73 8.93
N TYR A 258 -3.59 -4.91 8.30
CA TYR A 258 -5.01 -5.17 8.10
C TYR A 258 -5.19 -5.95 6.81
N THR A 259 -5.54 -7.23 6.92
CA THR A 259 -5.43 -8.18 5.80
C THR A 259 -6.80 -8.64 5.32
N PHE A 260 -6.90 -8.90 4.02
CA PHE A 260 -8.08 -9.49 3.42
C PHE A 260 -7.71 -10.36 2.20
N SER A 261 -8.54 -11.36 1.95
CA SER A 261 -8.50 -12.21 0.77
C SER A 261 -9.54 -11.73 -0.23
N LEU A 262 -9.18 -11.69 -1.50
CA LEU A 262 -10.07 -11.42 -2.61
C LEU A 262 -10.26 -12.71 -3.42
N GLU A 263 -11.50 -13.21 -3.48
CA GLU A 263 -11.88 -14.46 -4.15
C GLU A 263 -12.78 -14.24 -5.37
#